data_AF-A0A1S3QKF8-F1
#
_entry.id   AF-A0A1S3QKF8-F1
#
_cell.length_a   1.000
_cell.length_b   1.000
_cell.length_c   1.000
_cell.angle_alpha   90.00
_cell.angle_beta   90.00
_cell.angle_gamma   90.00
#
_symmetry.space_group_name_H-M   'P 1'
#
loop_
_entity.id
_entity.type
_entity.pdbx_description
1 polymer ?
#
loop_
_entity_poly.entity_id
_entity_poly.type
_entity_poly.pdbx_seq_one_letter_code
_entity_poly.pdbx_strand_id
1 'polypeptide(L)'
;MENGAEDTESLWESVENNRYILSRYISPGKLTPYLRQCKVLDEQDEDEVLNSLLLVSKVNRTGRLLDILHGKGERGYVVFLESIEFYYPDLYKLVTGKEPTRRFSTIVGKTHLYISTCYHHLVL
;
A
#
# COMPACT_ATOMS: atom_id res chain seq x y z
N MET A 1 -18.34 -19.72 -13.86
CA MET A 1 -17.03 -19.15 -14.25
C MET A 1 -16.61 -18.27 -13.08
N GLU A 2 -15.86 -18.81 -12.13
CA GLU A 2 -15.57 -18.16 -10.84
C GLU A 2 -14.06 -18.26 -10.50
N ASN A 3 -13.20 -18.16 -11.51
CA ASN A 3 -11.76 -18.37 -11.33
C ASN A 3 -10.97 -17.07 -11.04
N GLY A 4 -11.63 -15.91 -10.95
CA GLY A 4 -10.96 -14.61 -10.72
C GLY A 4 -10.95 -14.14 -9.27
N ALA A 5 -11.92 -14.56 -8.46
CA ALA A 5 -12.02 -14.17 -7.05
C ALA A 5 -11.10 -15.03 -6.16
N GLU A 6 -11.03 -16.34 -6.42
CA GLU A 6 -10.15 -17.27 -5.69
C GLU A 6 -8.67 -16.89 -5.82
N ASP A 7 -8.25 -16.46 -7.02
CA ASP A 7 -6.87 -16.03 -7.27
C ASP A 7 -6.54 -14.76 -6.49
N THR A 8 -7.47 -13.80 -6.43
CA THR A 8 -7.28 -12.55 -5.67
C THR A 8 -7.25 -12.78 -4.17
N GLU A 9 -8.14 -13.63 -3.63
CA GLU A 9 -8.14 -13.97 -2.19
C GLU A 9 -6.82 -14.65 -1.79
N SER A 10 -6.29 -15.53 -2.65
CA SER A 10 -4.99 -16.17 -2.41
C SER A 10 -3.82 -15.19 -2.34
N LEU A 11 -3.87 -14.08 -3.11
CA LEU A 11 -2.84 -13.03 -3.05
C LEU A 11 -2.86 -12.33 -1.69
N TRP A 12 -4.05 -11.98 -1.20
CA TRP A 12 -4.25 -11.25 0.05
C TRP A 12 -4.00 -12.10 1.30
N GLU A 13 -4.06 -13.42 1.21
CA GLU A 13 -3.79 -14.32 2.35
C GLU A 13 -2.43 -14.03 3.01
N SER A 14 -1.40 -13.76 2.21
CA SER A 14 -0.06 -13.40 2.71
C SER A 14 -0.05 -12.08 3.50
N VAL A 15 -0.85 -11.11 3.09
CA VAL A 15 -1.01 -9.82 3.76
C VAL A 15 -1.78 -10.01 5.05
N GLU A 16 -2.84 -10.81 5.04
CA GLU A 16 -3.68 -11.03 6.23
C GLU A 16 -3.01 -11.86 7.30
N ASN A 17 -2.19 -12.84 6.93
CA ASN A 17 -1.33 -13.56 7.86
C ASN A 17 -0.32 -12.63 8.58
N ASN A 18 0.07 -11.53 7.94
CA ASN A 18 1.01 -10.54 8.48
C ASN A 18 0.33 -9.24 8.96
N ARG A 19 -1.01 -9.18 8.95
CA ARG A 19 -1.80 -7.95 9.16
C ARG A 19 -1.42 -7.21 10.43
N TYR A 20 -1.20 -7.95 11.51
CA TYR A 20 -0.81 -7.39 12.80
C TYR A 20 0.52 -6.62 12.70
N ILE A 21 1.53 -7.23 12.08
CA ILE A 21 2.86 -6.63 11.91
C ILE A 21 2.76 -5.42 10.98
N LEU A 22 2.10 -5.58 9.83
CA LEU A 22 1.89 -4.50 8.86
C LEU A 22 1.20 -3.29 9.51
N SER A 23 0.10 -3.53 10.23
CA SER A 23 -0.66 -2.47 10.91
C SER A 23 0.14 -1.75 11.99
N ARG A 24 1.09 -2.45 12.63
CA ARG A 24 1.95 -1.88 13.67
C ARG A 24 3.05 -1.00 13.11
N TYR A 25 3.68 -1.40 12.00
CA TYR A 25 4.88 -0.73 11.48
C TYR A 25 4.60 0.27 10.36
N ILE A 26 3.60 0.02 9.52
CA ILE A 26 3.23 0.95 8.45
C ILE A 26 2.64 2.23 9.05
N SER A 27 3.00 3.36 8.44
CA SER A 27 2.36 4.65 8.65
C SER A 27 1.50 4.93 7.42
N PRO A 28 0.17 5.02 7.55
CA PRO A 28 -0.72 5.16 6.41
C PRO A 28 -0.40 6.42 5.59
N GLY A 29 -0.09 7.54 6.25
CA GLY A 29 0.28 8.79 5.57
C GLY A 29 1.56 8.74 4.73
N LYS A 30 2.41 7.71 4.89
CA LYS A 30 3.53 7.48 3.97
C LYS A 30 3.08 6.81 2.66
N LEU A 31 2.02 6.01 2.71
CA LEU A 31 1.54 5.25 1.55
C LEU A 31 0.47 6.03 0.78
N THR A 32 -0.44 6.75 1.45
CA THR A 32 -1.62 7.38 0.80
C THR A 32 -1.29 8.24 -0.43
N PRO A 33 -0.20 9.03 -0.51
CA PRO A 33 0.08 9.83 -1.71
C PRO A 33 0.34 8.95 -2.94
N TYR A 34 1.09 7.85 -2.78
CA TYR A 34 1.36 6.90 -3.85
C TYR A 34 0.09 6.13 -4.25
N LEU A 35 -0.70 5.70 -3.26
CA LEU A 35 -1.94 4.98 -3.49
C LEU A 35 -2.97 5.83 -4.26
N ARG A 36 -3.06 7.15 -3.97
CA ARG A 36 -3.87 8.10 -4.74
C ARG A 36 -3.36 8.28 -6.17
N GLN A 37 -2.05 8.38 -6.35
CA GLN A 37 -1.43 8.50 -7.68
C GLN A 37 -1.75 7.29 -8.57
N CYS A 38 -1.72 6.09 -7.97
CA CYS A 38 -2.06 4.85 -8.65
C CYS A 38 -3.57 4.63 -8.81
N LYS A 39 -4.40 5.58 -8.34
CA LYS A 39 -5.88 5.56 -8.41
C LYS A 39 -6.51 4.34 -7.74
N VAL A 40 -5.85 3.79 -6.72
CA VAL A 40 -6.44 2.76 -5.84
C VAL A 40 -7.07 3.37 -4.59
N LEU A 41 -6.69 4.60 -4.27
CA LEU A 41 -7.27 5.43 -3.22
C LEU A 41 -7.81 6.72 -3.86
N ASP A 42 -8.97 7.20 -3.44
CA ASP A 42 -9.44 8.55 -3.76
C ASP A 42 -9.24 9.52 -2.59
N GLU A 43 -9.74 10.74 -2.71
CA GLU A 43 -9.63 11.76 -1.67
C GLU A 43 -10.46 11.43 -0.42
N GLN A 44 -11.61 10.79 -0.60
CA GLN A 44 -12.49 10.39 0.49
C GLN A 44 -11.88 9.22 1.26
N ASP A 45 -11.37 8.21 0.55
CA ASP A 45 -10.65 7.09 1.14
C ASP A 45 -9.42 7.57 1.93
N GLU A 46 -8.68 8.57 1.44
CA GLU A 46 -7.54 9.17 2.15
C GLU A 46 -7.97 9.91 3.42
N ASP A 47 -8.99 10.76 3.34
CA ASP A 47 -9.50 11.51 4.50
C ASP A 47 -10.01 10.55 5.58
N GLU A 48 -10.72 9.48 5.17
CA GLU A 48 -11.18 8.45 6.08
C GLU A 48 -10.01 7.80 6.84
N VAL A 49 -8.93 7.46 6.15
CA VAL A 49 -7.76 6.81 6.76
C VAL A 49 -6.96 7.77 7.65
N LEU A 50 -6.79 9.03 7.24
CA LEU A 50 -5.89 9.98 7.91
C LEU A 50 -6.56 10.85 8.96
N ASN A 51 -7.83 11.20 8.80
CA ASN A 51 -8.50 12.22 9.61
C ASN A 51 -9.72 11.71 10.38
N SER A 52 -10.20 10.49 10.09
CA SER A 52 -11.34 9.92 10.82
C SER A 52 -11.09 9.85 12.34
N LEU A 53 -12.02 10.43 13.09
CA LEU A 53 -12.05 10.36 14.56
C LEU A 53 -12.40 8.97 15.09
N LEU A 54 -12.96 8.09 14.23
CA LEU A 54 -13.26 6.70 14.58
C LEU A 54 -12.00 5.83 14.63
N LEU A 55 -10.94 6.25 13.92
CA LEU A 55 -9.66 5.52 13.84
C LEU A 55 -8.64 6.16 14.79
N VAL A 56 -8.84 5.89 16.09
CA VAL A 56 -8.08 6.51 17.19
C VAL A 56 -6.59 6.15 17.15
N SER A 57 -6.25 4.92 16.77
CA SER A 57 -4.86 4.46 16.73
C SER A 57 -4.32 4.33 15.32
N LYS A 58 -2.99 4.48 15.16
CA LYS A 58 -2.29 4.21 13.90
C LYS A 58 -2.58 2.81 13.36
N VAL A 59 -2.68 1.82 14.26
CA VAL A 59 -2.98 0.43 13.91
C VAL A 59 -4.36 0.32 13.29
N ASN A 60 -5.37 1.01 13.82
CA ASN A 60 -6.72 1.02 13.23
C ASN A 60 -6.73 1.71 11.86
N ARG A 61 -5.98 2.81 11.71
CA ARG A 61 -5.85 3.52 10.43
C ARG A 61 -5.21 2.65 9.35
N THR A 62 -4.11 1.96 9.67
CA THR A 62 -3.50 1.02 8.74
C THR A 62 -4.41 -0.18 8.46
N GLY A 63 -5.07 -0.72 9.48
CA GLY A 63 -6.03 -1.82 9.30
C GLY A 63 -7.14 -1.44 8.32
N ARG A 64 -7.67 -0.21 8.45
CA ARG A 64 -8.68 0.33 7.54
C ARG A 64 -8.14 0.56 6.13
N LEU A 65 -6.90 1.05 6.00
CA LEU A 65 -6.25 1.19 4.71
C LEU A 65 -6.15 -0.16 3.98
N LEU A 66 -5.78 -1.23 4.70
CA LEU A 66 -5.73 -2.59 4.15
C LEU A 66 -7.13 -3.05 3.70
N ASP A 67 -8.18 -2.79 4.49
CA ASP A 67 -9.55 -3.15 4.10
C ASP A 67 -10.00 -2.45 2.80
N ILE A 68 -9.68 -1.16 2.66
CA ILE A 68 -9.99 -0.39 1.44
C ILE A 68 -9.26 -0.99 0.24
N LEU A 69 -7.97 -1.26 0.38
CA LEU A 69 -7.14 -1.82 -0.69
C LEU A 69 -7.57 -3.24 -1.07
N HIS A 70 -7.97 -4.06 -0.09
CA HIS A 70 -8.52 -5.39 -0.35
C HIS A 70 -9.78 -5.32 -1.22
N GLY A 71 -10.66 -4.35 -0.95
CA GLY A 71 -11.83 -4.07 -1.78
C GLY A 71 -11.52 -3.62 -3.23
N LYS A 72 -10.27 -3.23 -3.54
CA LYS A 72 -9.83 -2.91 -4.91
C LYS A 72 -9.26 -4.14 -5.65
N GLY A 73 -9.26 -5.32 -5.03
CA GLY A 73 -8.84 -6.59 -5.61
C GLY A 73 -7.34 -6.66 -5.95
N GLU A 74 -7.00 -7.36 -7.04
CA GLU A 74 -5.61 -7.56 -7.50
C GLU A 74 -4.85 -6.24 -7.66
N ARG A 75 -5.50 -5.20 -8.19
CA ARG A 75 -4.88 -3.89 -8.36
C ARG A 75 -4.50 -3.25 -7.02
N GLY A 76 -5.35 -3.41 -6.00
CA GLY A 76 -5.04 -2.95 -4.65
C GLY A 76 -3.83 -3.67 -4.07
N TYR A 77 -3.74 -4.99 -4.28
CA TYR A 77 -2.62 -5.82 -3.84
C TYR A 77 -1.30 -5.42 -4.48
N VAL A 78 -1.27 -5.30 -5.82
CA VAL A 78 -0.06 -4.94 -6.57
C VAL A 78 0.48 -3.59 -6.13
N VAL A 79 -0.39 -2.57 -6.08
CA VAL A 79 0.01 -1.22 -5.69
C VAL A 79 0.43 -1.16 -4.21
N PHE A 80 -0.21 -1.94 -3.34
CA PHE A 80 0.21 -2.08 -1.95
C PHE A 80 1.63 -2.65 -1.86
N LEU A 81 1.91 -3.76 -2.56
CA LEU A 81 3.24 -4.37 -2.60
C LEU A 81 4.30 -3.42 -3.11
N GLU A 82 4.06 -2.72 -4.22
CA GLU A 82 4.98 -1.69 -4.74
C GLU A 82 5.26 -0.60 -3.69
N SER A 83 4.22 -0.18 -2.96
CA SER A 83 4.36 0.84 -1.94
C SER A 83 5.22 0.36 -0.75
N ILE A 84 5.01 -0.86 -0.27
CA ILE A 84 5.80 -1.39 0.84
C ILE A 84 7.20 -1.84 0.40
N GLU A 85 7.39 -2.28 -0.84
CA GLU A 85 8.73 -2.56 -1.40
C GLU A 85 9.61 -1.31 -1.34
N PHE A 86 9.01 -0.16 -1.63
CA PHE A 86 9.71 1.11 -1.66
C PHE A 86 9.91 1.73 -0.27
N TYR A 87 8.87 1.79 0.57
CA TYR A 87 8.94 2.47 1.88
C TYR A 87 9.37 1.56 3.03
N TYR A 88 9.14 0.25 2.92
CA TYR A 88 9.27 -0.74 4.00
C TYR A 88 9.83 -2.08 3.47
N PRO A 89 11.07 -2.09 2.92
CA PRO A 89 11.63 -3.27 2.26
C PRO A 89 11.62 -4.54 3.13
N ASP A 90 11.78 -4.41 4.45
CA ASP A 90 11.70 -5.53 5.39
C ASP A 90 10.28 -6.13 5.46
N LEU A 91 9.25 -5.29 5.39
CA LEU A 91 7.85 -5.73 5.37
C LEU A 91 7.47 -6.35 4.02
N TYR A 92 8.00 -5.83 2.91
CA TYR A 92 7.84 -6.46 1.60
C TYR A 92 8.42 -7.88 1.60
N LYS A 93 9.64 -8.04 2.13
CA LYS A 93 10.28 -9.35 2.25
C LYS A 93 9.50 -10.27 3.18
N LEU A 94 8.94 -9.74 4.27
CA LEU A 94 8.09 -10.51 5.18
C LEU A 94 6.83 -11.06 4.49
N VAL A 95 6.14 -10.24 3.69
CA VAL A 95 4.88 -10.64 3.04
C VAL A 95 5.14 -11.57 1.85
N THR A 96 6.16 -11.25 1.03
CA THR A 96 6.38 -11.94 -0.25
C THR A 96 7.43 -13.06 -0.19
N GLY A 97 8.27 -13.08 0.85
CA GLY A 97 9.46 -13.93 0.93
C GLY A 97 10.57 -13.57 -0.06
N LYS A 98 10.41 -12.49 -0.84
CA LYS A 98 11.34 -12.08 -1.90
C LYS A 98 12.19 -10.90 -1.46
N GLU A 99 13.40 -10.82 -2.01
CA GLU A 99 14.21 -9.61 -1.86
C GLU A 99 13.53 -8.44 -2.58
N PRO A 100 13.47 -7.24 -1.98
CA PRO A 100 12.94 -6.06 -2.63
C PRO A 100 13.76 -5.80 -3.89
N THR A 101 13.07 -5.70 -5.01
CA THR A 101 13.65 -5.45 -6.30
C THR A 101 14.25 -4.06 -6.27
N ARG A 102 15.59 -3.95 -6.32
CA ARG A 102 16.28 -2.65 -6.49
C ARG A 102 16.00 -1.98 -7.85
N ARG A 103 15.09 -2.55 -8.66
CA ARG A 103 14.74 -2.03 -9.99
C ARG A 103 13.71 -0.92 -9.84
N PHE A 104 14.24 0.29 -9.79
CA PHE A 104 13.58 1.46 -10.33
C PHE A 104 13.35 1.23 -11.83
N SER A 105 12.21 0.66 -12.21
CA SER A 105 11.89 0.38 -13.61
C SER A 105 11.60 1.67 -14.36
N THR A 106 12.66 2.26 -14.90
CA THR A 106 12.62 3.28 -15.95
C THR A 106 11.71 2.81 -17.10
N ILE A 107 10.90 3.76 -17.64
CA ILE A 107 10.02 3.70 -18.84
C ILE A 107 8.59 3.20 -18.51
N VAL A 108 7.60 4.05 -18.20
CA VAL A 108 7.00 5.12 -19.02
C VAL A 108 6.48 6.31 -18.16
N GLY A 109 7.07 7.48 -18.34
CA GLY A 109 6.32 8.75 -18.41
C GLY A 109 6.04 9.58 -17.15
N LYS A 110 5.54 9.04 -16.02
CA LYS A 110 5.02 9.93 -14.95
C LYS A 110 5.23 9.49 -13.49
N THR A 111 5.38 8.20 -13.21
CA THR A 111 5.32 7.71 -11.81
C THR A 111 6.62 7.92 -11.04
N HIS A 112 7.78 7.71 -11.66
CA HIS A 112 9.08 7.82 -10.98
C HIS A 112 9.52 9.24 -10.66
N LEU A 113 9.22 10.22 -11.53
CA LEU A 113 9.59 11.62 -11.27
C LEU A 113 8.81 12.17 -10.06
N TYR A 114 7.54 11.78 -9.91
CA TYR A 114 6.70 12.24 -8.81
C TYR A 114 7.12 11.69 -7.46
N ILE A 115 7.51 10.42 -7.35
CA ILE A 115 8.00 9.86 -6.08
C ILE A 115 9.29 10.54 -5.64
N SER A 116 10.21 10.85 -6.58
CA SER A 116 11.41 11.62 -6.28
C SER A 116 11.10 13.06 -5.84
N THR A 117 10.14 13.75 -6.47
CA THR A 117 9.67 15.08 -6.00
C THR A 117 8.88 15.04 -4.69
N CYS A 118 8.08 14.00 -4.43
CA CYS A 118 7.38 13.82 -3.16
C CYS A 118 8.36 13.55 -2.02
N TYR A 119 9.42 12.76 -2.26
CA TYR A 119 10.53 12.62 -1.30
C TYR A 119 11.24 13.94 -1.05
N HIS A 120 11.45 14.76 -2.08
CA HIS A 120 12.06 16.08 -1.91
C HIS A 120 11.16 17.07 -1.15
N HIS A 121 9.84 16.90 -1.17
CA HIS A 121 8.89 17.73 -0.42
C HIS A 121 8.62 17.21 1.00
N LEU A 122 8.92 15.94 1.29
CA LEU A 122 8.74 15.34 2.63
C LEU A 122 9.99 15.44 3.52
N VAL A 123 11.14 15.89 2.97
CA VAL A 123 12.44 15.99 3.65
C VAL A 123 12.92 17.46 3.84
N LEU A 124 12.06 18.44 3.53
CA LEU A 124 12.23 19.86 3.86
C LEU A 124 11.04 20.34 4.68
#